data_AF-A0A2W4S6V4-F1
#
_entry.id   AF-A0A2W4S6V4-F1
#
_cell.length_a   1.000
_cell.length_b   1.000
_cell.length_c   1.000
_cell.angle_alpha   90.00
_cell.angle_beta   90.00
_cell.angle_gamma   90.00
#
_symmetry.space_group_name_H-M   'P 1'
#
loop_
_entity.id
_entity.type
_entity.pdbx_description
1 polymer ?
#
loop_
_entity_poly.entity_id
_entity_poly.type
_entity_poly.pdbx_seq_one_letter_code
_entity_poly.pdbx_strand_id
1 'polypeptide(L)'
;MDRSVKGRRPDDARWDVRSAGGIDPGRLERSLSLRVRRIGRGRYKVWGGREPHWVDLYTKRFPRCDCGDHLWRDRVCKHILAVLLREGDEHVIASLAELVDRYRRRRAPI
;
A
#
# COMPACT_ATOMS: atom_id res chain seq x y z
N MET A 1 -13.58 28.71 27.50
CA MET A 1 -13.96 28.18 26.17
C MET A 1 -12.94 27.11 25.80
N ASP A 2 -13.07 25.94 26.41
CA ASP A 2 -12.15 24.81 26.25
C ASP A 2 -12.51 23.97 25.02
N ARG A 3 -11.63 23.97 24.01
CA ARG A 3 -11.70 22.98 22.93
C ARG A 3 -11.03 21.70 23.41
N SER A 4 -11.85 20.82 23.98
CA SER A 4 -11.50 19.46 24.36
C SER A 4 -10.90 18.71 23.16
N VAL A 5 -9.59 18.46 23.20
CA VAL A 5 -8.86 17.63 22.23
C VAL A 5 -9.30 16.19 22.47
N LYS A 6 -10.25 15.72 21.66
CA LYS A 6 -10.80 14.37 21.72
C LYS A 6 -9.66 13.36 21.50
N GLY A 7 -9.47 12.49 22.49
CA GLY A 7 -8.37 11.53 22.59
C GLY A 7 -8.13 10.71 21.32
N ARG A 8 -6.86 10.66 20.91
CA ARG A 8 -6.32 9.83 19.84
C ARG A 8 -6.54 8.35 20.18
N ARG A 9 -7.03 7.52 19.24
CA ARG A 9 -7.35 6.12 19.53
C ARG A 9 -6.05 5.29 19.59
N PRO A 10 -5.94 4.25 20.44
CA PRO A 10 -4.69 3.49 20.62
C PRO A 10 -4.27 2.66 19.39
N ASP A 11 -5.13 2.55 18.39
CA ASP A 11 -4.89 1.82 17.13
C ASP A 11 -4.16 2.68 16.08
N ASP A 12 -3.96 3.97 16.36
CA ASP A 12 -3.43 5.01 15.46
C ASP A 12 -1.92 4.99 15.31
N ALA A 13 -1.29 3.85 15.52
CA ALA A 13 0.07 3.68 15.08
C ALA A 13 0.08 3.36 13.59
N ARG A 14 -0.22 4.44 12.87
CA ARG A 14 -0.09 4.59 11.44
C ARG A 14 1.28 4.07 11.05
N TRP A 15 1.28 3.04 10.22
CA TRP A 15 2.43 2.67 9.42
C TRP A 15 2.97 3.93 8.76
N ASP A 16 4.19 4.31 9.11
CA ASP A 16 4.89 5.32 8.36
C ASP A 16 5.48 4.65 7.12
N VAL A 17 4.76 4.74 6.01
CA VAL A 17 5.21 4.26 4.69
C VAL A 17 6.61 4.80 4.36
N ARG A 18 7.00 5.96 4.91
CA ARG A 18 8.32 6.58 4.72
C ARG A 18 9.41 5.81 5.47
N SER A 19 9.12 5.37 6.70
CA SER A 19 10.01 4.52 7.50
C SER A 19 10.26 3.15 6.87
N ALA A 20 9.37 2.67 5.98
CA ALA A 20 9.50 1.41 5.25
C ALA A 20 10.13 1.54 3.84
N GLY A 21 10.87 2.62 3.60
CA GLY A 21 11.54 2.90 2.33
C GLY A 21 10.67 3.60 1.28
N GLY A 22 9.49 4.12 1.67
CA GLY A 22 8.60 4.90 0.82
C GLY A 22 7.76 4.08 -0.17
N ILE A 23 6.82 4.75 -0.83
CA ILE A 23 6.04 4.17 -1.93
C ILE A 23 6.79 4.41 -3.24
N ASP A 24 7.39 3.36 -3.77
CA ASP A 24 8.03 3.41 -5.09
C ASP A 24 6.95 3.51 -6.20
N PRO A 25 6.99 4.54 -7.08
CA PRO A 25 5.98 4.74 -8.11
C PRO A 25 5.87 3.58 -9.11
N GLY A 26 6.98 2.92 -9.47
CA GLY A 26 6.96 1.79 -10.40
C GLY A 26 6.35 0.52 -9.77
N ARG A 27 6.53 0.32 -8.47
CA ARG A 27 5.82 -0.73 -7.72
C ARG A 27 4.34 -0.41 -7.56
N LEU A 28 3.99 0.85 -7.33
CA LEU A 28 2.61 1.29 -7.25
C LEU A 28 1.90 1.07 -8.58
N GLU A 29 2.48 1.49 -9.69
CA GLU A 29 1.94 1.23 -11.04
C GLU A 29 1.69 -0.26 -11.27
N ARG A 30 2.71 -1.10 -11.02
CA ARG A 30 2.58 -2.56 -11.19
C ARG A 30 1.52 -3.17 -10.27
N SER A 31 1.25 -2.56 -9.12
CA SER A 31 0.21 -3.04 -8.20
C SER A 31 -1.20 -2.89 -8.75
N LEU A 32 -1.45 -1.90 -9.62
CA LEU A 32 -2.77 -1.61 -10.19
C LEU A 32 -3.31 -2.74 -11.08
N SER A 33 -2.42 -3.57 -11.62
CA SER A 33 -2.79 -4.74 -12.45
C SER A 33 -3.16 -5.97 -11.63
N LEU A 34 -2.93 -5.95 -10.31
CA LEU A 34 -3.12 -7.11 -9.46
C LEU A 34 -4.55 -7.22 -8.95
N ARG A 35 -5.00 -8.46 -8.81
CA ARG A 35 -6.27 -8.81 -8.18
C ARG A 35 -6.03 -9.18 -6.73
N VAL A 36 -6.94 -8.75 -5.86
CA VAL A 36 -6.86 -8.98 -4.41
C VAL A 36 -8.16 -9.59 -3.92
N ARG A 37 -8.08 -10.62 -3.08
CA ARG A 37 -9.21 -11.19 -2.35
C ARG A 37 -8.87 -11.31 -0.88
N ARG A 38 -9.71 -10.73 -0.02
CA ARG A 38 -9.66 -10.97 1.42
C ARG A 38 -10.07 -12.41 1.70
N ILE A 39 -9.26 -13.14 2.46
CA ILE A 39 -9.53 -14.53 2.86
C ILE A 39 -9.72 -14.70 4.37
N GLY A 40 -9.44 -13.65 5.14
CA GLY A 40 -9.64 -13.61 6.59
C GLY A 40 -9.37 -12.21 7.15
N ARG A 41 -9.43 -12.07 8.47
CA ARG A 41 -9.13 -10.81 9.14
C ARG A 41 -7.66 -10.44 8.89
N GLY A 42 -7.44 -9.34 8.17
CA GLY A 42 -6.10 -8.89 7.80
C GLY A 42 -5.36 -9.75 6.78
N ARG A 43 -5.93 -10.86 6.27
CA ARG A 43 -5.23 -11.76 5.34
C ARG A 43 -5.84 -11.75 3.94
N TYR A 44 -4.97 -11.71 2.94
CA TYR A 44 -5.35 -11.56 1.53
C TYR A 44 -4.56 -12.51 0.63
N LYS A 45 -5.24 -12.98 -0.41
CA LYS A 45 -4.61 -13.59 -1.59
C LYS A 45 -4.50 -12.55 -2.69
N VAL A 46 -3.32 -12.41 -3.28
CA VAL A 46 -3.05 -11.49 -4.39
C VAL A 46 -2.59 -12.29 -5.60
N TRP A 47 -3.09 -11.98 -6.80
CA TRP A 47 -2.69 -12.66 -8.05
C TRP A 47 -2.76 -11.73 -9.26
N GLY A 48 -2.36 -12.22 -10.43
CA GLY A 48 -2.21 -11.41 -11.66
C GLY A 48 -0.76 -11.04 -11.99
N GLY A 49 0.20 -11.43 -11.13
CA GLY A 49 1.63 -11.45 -11.44
C GLY A 49 2.11 -12.81 -11.94
N ARG A 50 3.42 -13.07 -11.84
CA ARG A 50 4.04 -14.35 -12.19
C ARG A 50 3.49 -15.51 -11.37
N GLU A 51 3.26 -15.28 -10.08
CA GLU A 51 2.71 -16.26 -9.15
C GLU A 51 1.81 -15.55 -8.12
N PRO A 52 0.82 -16.25 -7.54
CA PRO A 52 -0.01 -15.70 -6.48
C PRO A 52 0.76 -15.61 -5.16
N HIS A 53 0.45 -14.61 -4.36
CA HIS A 53 1.12 -14.32 -3.09
C HIS A 53 0.13 -14.09 -1.96
N TRP A 54 0.56 -14.40 -0.74
CA TRP A 54 -0.19 -14.13 0.48
C TRP A 54 0.30 -12.86 1.15
N VAL A 55 -0.64 -11.99 1.52
CA VAL A 55 -0.36 -10.75 2.24
C VAL A 55 -1.09 -10.75 3.57
N ASP A 56 -0.37 -10.40 4.62
CA ASP A 56 -0.87 -10.28 5.97
C ASP A 56 -0.69 -8.83 6.49
N LEU A 57 -1.81 -8.19 6.81
CA LEU A 57 -1.93 -6.86 7.40
C LEU A 57 -2.44 -6.92 8.85
N TYR A 58 -2.34 -8.06 9.52
CA TYR A 58 -2.87 -8.27 10.88
C TYR A 58 -2.41 -7.19 11.87
N THR A 59 -1.20 -6.65 11.66
CA THR A 59 -0.83 -5.33 12.18
C THR A 59 -0.59 -4.40 10.99
N LYS A 60 -1.33 -3.28 10.92
CA LYS A 60 -1.08 -2.26 9.88
C LYS A 60 0.38 -1.76 9.93
N ARG A 61 0.99 -1.80 11.11
CA ARG A 61 2.40 -1.41 11.37
C ARG A 61 3.45 -2.29 10.71
N PHE A 62 3.16 -3.53 10.29
CA PHE A 62 4.15 -4.42 9.70
C PHE A 62 3.48 -5.33 8.67
N PRO A 63 3.13 -4.80 7.48
CA PRO A 63 2.59 -5.60 6.41
C PRO A 63 3.60 -6.65 5.97
N ARG A 64 3.17 -7.90 5.84
CA ARG A 64 4.01 -9.02 5.38
C ARG A 64 3.52 -9.56 4.06
N CYS A 65 4.45 -9.94 3.20
CA CYS A 65 4.20 -10.63 1.95
C CYS A 65 5.21 -11.76 1.76
N ASP A 66 4.77 -12.89 1.24
CA ASP A 66 5.64 -14.04 0.97
C ASP A 66 6.45 -13.90 -0.33
N CYS A 67 6.35 -12.78 -1.06
CA CYS A 67 7.10 -12.60 -2.29
C CYS A 67 8.57 -12.25 -2.05
N GLY A 68 9.45 -12.69 -2.97
CA GLY A 68 10.88 -12.42 -2.88
C GLY A 68 11.23 -10.91 -2.82
N ASP A 69 10.45 -10.06 -3.47
CA ASP A 69 10.65 -8.59 -3.42
C ASP A 69 10.53 -8.03 -1.99
N HIS A 70 9.72 -8.64 -1.14
CA HIS A 70 9.57 -8.25 0.26
C HIS A 70 10.59 -8.98 1.14
N LEU A 71 10.72 -10.30 0.99
CA LEU A 71 11.61 -11.13 1.80
C LEU A 71 13.09 -10.72 1.73
N TRP A 72 13.58 -10.34 0.55
CA TRP A 72 15.01 -10.08 0.34
C TRP A 72 15.41 -8.60 0.41
N ARG A 73 14.44 -7.68 0.32
CA ARG A 73 14.72 -6.24 0.25
C ARG A 73 14.12 -5.44 1.39
N ASP A 74 13.32 -6.08 2.25
CA ASP A 74 12.59 -5.45 3.37
C ASP A 74 11.87 -4.15 2.95
N ARG A 75 11.25 -4.18 1.77
CA ARG A 75 10.53 -3.04 1.21
C ARG A 75 9.07 -3.37 1.00
N VAL A 76 8.27 -2.31 0.88
CA VAL A 76 6.90 -2.41 0.39
C VAL A 76 6.91 -2.94 -1.04
N CYS A 77 6.40 -4.16 -1.23
CA CYS A 77 6.26 -4.80 -2.53
C CYS A 77 4.93 -4.40 -3.20
N LYS A 78 4.81 -4.67 -4.51
CA LYS A 78 3.58 -4.41 -5.27
C LYS A 78 2.34 -5.12 -4.70
N HIS A 79 2.50 -6.29 -4.08
CA HIS A 79 1.37 -7.04 -3.50
C HIS A 79 0.83 -6.33 -2.26
N ILE A 80 1.72 -5.85 -1.37
CA ILE A 80 1.33 -5.04 -0.21
C ILE A 80 0.61 -3.77 -0.67
N LEU A 81 1.14 -3.06 -1.68
CA LEU A 81 0.49 -1.87 -2.24
C LEU A 81 -0.89 -2.16 -2.79
N ALA A 82 -1.08 -3.27 -3.52
CA ALA A 82 -2.38 -3.65 -4.05
C ALA A 82 -3.42 -3.89 -2.93
N VAL A 83 -2.99 -4.52 -1.83
CA VAL A 83 -3.86 -4.72 -0.67
C VAL A 83 -4.14 -3.41 0.04
N LEU A 84 -3.13 -2.58 0.30
CA LEU A 84 -3.31 -1.27 0.95
C LEU A 84 -4.24 -0.36 0.13
N LEU A 85 -4.11 -0.37 -1.20
CA LEU A 85 -5.01 0.36 -2.10
C LEU A 85 -6.45 -0.14 -1.98
N ARG A 86 -6.66 -1.47 -1.92
CA ARG A 86 -7.98 -2.06 -1.68
C ARG A 86 -8.57 -1.65 -0.34
N GLU A 87 -7.73 -1.55 0.69
CA GLU A 87 -8.13 -1.14 2.04
C GLU A 87 -8.32 0.37 2.18
N GLY A 88 -8.05 1.14 1.13
CA GLY A 88 -8.21 2.59 1.12
C GLY A 88 -7.15 3.32 1.95
N ASP A 89 -5.92 2.81 2.02
CA ASP A 89 -4.83 3.50 2.71
C ASP A 89 -4.59 4.89 2.10
N GLU A 90 -4.78 5.93 2.91
CA GLU A 90 -4.74 7.33 2.47
C GLU A 90 -3.39 7.72 1.83
N HIS A 91 -2.27 7.16 2.32
CA HIS A 91 -0.95 7.47 1.77
C HIS A 91 -0.78 6.84 0.40
N VAL A 92 -1.25 5.60 0.22
CA VAL A 92 -1.21 4.92 -1.08
C VAL A 92 -2.12 5.62 -2.09
N ILE A 93 -3.29 6.09 -1.67
CA ILE A 93 -4.20 6.89 -2.51
C ILE A 93 -3.54 8.22 -2.92
N ALA A 94 -2.91 8.93 -1.98
CA ALA A 94 -2.19 10.18 -2.28
C ALA A 94 -1.07 9.96 -3.31
N SER A 95 -0.24 8.92 -3.11
CA SER A 95 0.81 8.56 -4.09
C SER A 95 0.24 8.13 -5.44
N LEU A 96 -0.95 7.53 -5.48
CA LEU A 96 -1.63 7.22 -6.75
C LEU A 96 -2.05 8.49 -7.49
N ALA A 97 -2.56 9.50 -6.78
CA ALA A 97 -2.90 10.79 -7.39
C ALA A 97 -1.66 11.47 -8.00
N GLU A 98 -0.52 11.46 -7.30
CA GLU A 98 0.76 11.97 -7.81
C GLU A 98 1.22 11.20 -9.06
N LEU A 99 1.07 9.87 -9.06
CA LEU A 99 1.40 9.02 -10.21
C LEU A 99 0.54 9.36 -11.44
N VAL A 100 -0.77 9.54 -11.25
CA VAL A 100 -1.70 9.94 -12.33
C VAL A 100 -1.34 11.32 -12.90
N ASP A 101 -1.04 12.28 -12.02
CA ASP A 101 -0.65 13.63 -12.44
C ASP A 101 0.65 13.61 -13.27
N ARG A 102 1.64 12.78 -12.88
CA ARG A 102 2.85 12.54 -13.66
C ARG A 102 2.54 12.04 -15.07
N TYR A 103 1.61 11.10 -15.22
CA TYR A 103 1.22 10.60 -16.56
C TYR A 103 0.52 11.67 -17.39
N ARG A 104 -0.33 12.49 -16.78
CA ARG A 104 -1.00 13.60 -17.48
C ARG A 104 0.01 14.61 -18.02
N ARG A 105 0.99 15.02 -17.20
CA ARG A 105 2.07 15.92 -17.63
C ARG A 105 2.92 15.35 -18.76
N ARG A 106 3.20 14.04 -18.75
CA ARG A 106 3.94 13.37 -19.84
C ARG A 106 3.15 13.26 -21.15
N ARG A 107 1.81 13.27 -21.08
CA ARG A 107 0.92 13.15 -22.23
C ARG A 107 0.41 14.49 -22.76
N ALA A 108 0.70 15.60 -22.08
CA ALA A 108 0.35 16.92 -22.57
C ALA A 108 1.10 17.15 -23.91
N PRO A 109 0.41 17.55 -24.98
CA PRO A 109 1.08 17.93 -26.22
C PRO A 109 2.00 19.11 -25.97
N ILE A 110 3.16 19.09 -26.64
CA ILE A 110 4.12 20.21 -26.69
C ILE A 110 3.46 21.40 -27.37
#